data_AF-A0A480AD46-F1
#
_entry.id   AF-A0A480AD46-F1
#
_cell.length_a   1.000
_cell.length_b   1.000
_cell.length_c   1.000
_cell.angle_alpha   90.00
_cell.angle_beta   90.00
_cell.angle_gamma   90.00
#
_symmetry.space_group_name_H-M   'P 1'
#
loop_
_entity.id
_entity.type
_entity.pdbx_description
1 polymer ?
#
loop_
_entity_poly.entity_id
_entity_poly.type
_entity_poly.pdbx_seq_one_letter_code
_entity_poly.pdbx_strand_id
1 'polypeptide(L)'
;MSSLYLYLITTTDNRILITNQEITMRQESDLLSEICDFLYPRSSYYGQFKPEYLVFNANLQEFAQRVNYICNLQTGGKISPQEAYKQIHSLWKQLKQAKKQLEIE
;
A
#
# COMPACT_ATOMS: atom_id res chain seq x y z
N MET A 1 8.03 34.11 -37.31
CA MET A 1 8.31 33.02 -36.36
C MET A 1 8.08 33.43 -34.89
N SER A 2 7.01 34.15 -34.50
CA SER A 2 6.87 34.54 -33.07
C SER A 2 5.49 34.87 -32.50
N SER A 3 4.36 34.43 -33.09
CA SER A 3 3.05 34.74 -32.46
C SER A 3 2.10 33.53 -32.35
N LEU A 4 2.20 32.54 -33.24
CA LEU A 4 1.31 31.38 -33.22
C LEU A 4 1.67 30.32 -32.15
N TYR A 5 2.94 30.15 -31.81
CA TYR A 5 3.35 29.17 -30.79
C TYR A 5 2.92 29.58 -29.38
N LEU A 6 2.85 30.88 -29.07
CA LEU A 6 2.38 31.33 -27.76
C LEU A 6 0.87 31.13 -27.59
N TYR A 7 0.09 31.28 -28.68
CA TYR A 7 -1.37 31.07 -28.68
C TYR A 7 -1.78 29.60 -28.51
N LEU A 8 -0.94 28.66 -28.98
CA LEU A 8 -1.14 27.22 -28.78
C LEU A 8 -0.93 26.80 -27.32
N ILE A 9 -0.11 27.55 -26.55
CA ILE A 9 0.15 27.24 -25.13
C ILE A 9 -0.91 27.90 -24.22
N THR A 10 -1.53 29.02 -24.63
CA THR A 10 -2.62 29.65 -23.86
C THR A 10 -3.99 28.98 -24.05
N THR A 11 -4.09 28.01 -24.96
CA THR A 11 -5.33 27.29 -25.28
C THR A 11 -5.23 25.81 -24.89
N THR A 12 -4.48 25.49 -23.83
CA THR A 12 -4.48 24.13 -23.27
C THR A 12 -5.84 23.83 -22.68
N ASP A 13 -6.62 23.04 -23.42
CA ASP A 13 -7.87 22.44 -22.95
C ASP A 13 -7.61 21.79 -21.58
N ASN A 14 -8.29 22.27 -20.54
CA ASN A 14 -8.18 21.73 -19.19
C ASN A 14 -8.40 20.22 -19.16
N ARG A 15 -9.13 19.64 -20.13
CA ARG A 15 -9.28 18.19 -20.28
C ARG A 15 -7.97 17.47 -20.59
N ILE A 16 -7.06 18.06 -21.36
CA ILE A 16 -5.75 17.48 -21.67
C ILE A 16 -4.85 17.50 -20.42
N LEU A 17 -4.91 18.57 -19.61
CA LEU A 17 -4.16 18.64 -18.36
C LEU A 17 -4.67 17.63 -17.33
N ILE A 18 -6.00 17.51 -17.18
CA ILE A 18 -6.64 16.55 -16.27
C ILE A 18 -6.33 15.10 -16.70
N THR A 19 -6.43 14.78 -17.98
CA THR A 19 -6.12 13.42 -18.48
C THR A 19 -4.65 13.04 -18.27
N ASN A 20 -3.71 13.97 -18.51
CA ASN A 20 -2.30 13.72 -18.22
C ASN A 20 -2.06 13.52 -16.72
N GLN A 21 -2.70 14.31 -15.85
CA GLN A 21 -2.63 14.10 -14.39
C GLN A 21 -3.18 12.73 -13.98
N GLU A 22 -4.32 12.30 -14.53
CA GLU A 22 -4.85 10.96 -14.23
C GLU A 22 -3.95 9.83 -14.76
N ILE A 23 -3.31 10.01 -15.92
CA ILE A 23 -2.35 9.04 -16.46
C ILE A 23 -1.13 8.94 -15.54
N THR A 24 -0.59 10.06 -15.07
CA THR A 24 0.52 10.08 -14.11
C THR A 24 0.14 9.41 -12.79
N MET A 25 -1.04 9.72 -12.24
CA MET A 25 -1.54 9.08 -11.01
C MET A 25 -1.76 7.57 -11.19
N ARG A 26 -2.24 7.12 -12.35
CA ARG A 26 -2.36 5.69 -12.68
C ARG A 26 -0.99 5.01 -12.74
N GLN A 27 -0.02 5.61 -13.43
CA GLN A 27 1.34 5.06 -13.50
C GLN A 27 2.02 4.98 -12.13
N GLU A 28 1.83 5.98 -11.27
CA GLU A 28 2.34 5.96 -9.90
C GLU A 28 1.65 4.86 -9.07
N SER A 29 0.33 4.74 -9.18
CA SER A 29 -0.45 3.65 -8.56
C SER A 29 0.08 2.27 -8.97
N ASP A 30 0.28 2.05 -10.27
CA ASP A 30 0.73 0.76 -10.81
C ASP A 30 2.14 0.44 -10.30
N LEU A 31 3.06 1.42 -10.33
CA LEU A 31 4.40 1.29 -9.78
C LEU A 31 4.37 0.98 -8.27
N LEU A 32 3.52 1.66 -7.51
CA LEU A 32 3.36 1.41 -6.08
C LEU A 32 2.82 0.00 -5.81
N SER A 33 1.92 -0.50 -6.66
CA SER A 33 1.44 -1.89 -6.59
C SER A 33 2.57 -2.89 -6.83
N GLU A 34 3.39 -2.68 -7.88
CA GLU A 34 4.53 -3.55 -8.19
C GLU A 34 5.57 -3.57 -7.05
N ILE A 35 5.88 -2.40 -6.50
CA ILE A 35 6.81 -2.28 -5.37
C ILE A 35 6.24 -3.00 -4.14
N CYS A 36 4.95 -2.83 -3.86
CA CYS A 36 4.30 -3.53 -2.77
C CYS A 36 4.38 -5.06 -2.97
N ASP A 37 4.04 -5.57 -4.15
CA ASP A 37 4.10 -7.01 -4.40
C ASP A 37 5.53 -7.58 -4.33
N PHE A 38 6.53 -6.79 -4.72
CA PHE A 38 7.95 -7.15 -4.56
C PHE A 38 8.40 -7.17 -3.10
N LEU A 39 8.08 -6.13 -2.33
CA LEU A 39 8.49 -6.00 -0.93
C LEU A 39 7.70 -6.92 0.01
N TYR A 40 6.49 -7.31 -0.41
CA TYR A 40 5.52 -8.03 0.40
C TYR A 40 5.03 -9.30 -0.34
N PRO A 41 5.92 -10.29 -0.55
CA PRO A 41 5.54 -11.52 -1.22
C PRO A 41 4.47 -12.26 -0.41
N ARG A 42 3.33 -12.56 -1.07
CA ARG A 42 2.21 -13.28 -0.46
C ARG A 42 2.37 -14.77 -0.69
N SER A 43 2.22 -15.54 0.38
CA SER A 43 2.22 -17.00 0.32
C SER A 43 0.83 -17.52 0.01
N SER A 44 0.74 -18.59 -0.78
CA SER A 44 -0.52 -19.29 -0.98
C SER A 44 -1.08 -19.80 0.34
N TYR A 45 -2.40 -19.77 0.47
CA TYR A 45 -3.10 -20.30 1.65
C TYR A 45 -3.38 -21.80 1.47
N TYR A 46 -2.95 -22.61 2.45
CA TYR A 46 -3.10 -24.07 2.44
C TYR A 46 -4.04 -24.60 3.52
N GLY A 47 -4.76 -23.71 4.22
CA GLY A 47 -5.71 -24.10 5.26
C GLY A 47 -7.09 -24.48 4.71
N GLN A 48 -8.03 -24.70 5.62
CA GLN A 48 -9.41 -25.01 5.25
C GLN A 48 -10.02 -23.87 4.42
N PHE A 49 -10.62 -24.21 3.28
CA PHE A 49 -11.30 -23.22 2.45
C PHE A 49 -12.56 -22.69 3.16
N LYS A 50 -12.49 -21.43 3.59
CA LYS A 50 -13.62 -20.57 3.94
C LYS A 50 -13.28 -19.14 3.49
N PRO A 51 -14.24 -18.38 2.92
CA PRO A 51 -13.98 -17.00 2.49
C PRO A 51 -13.36 -16.14 3.60
N GLU A 52 -13.87 -16.26 4.82
CA GLU A 52 -13.40 -15.50 5.99
C GLU A 52 -11.95 -15.84 6.31
N TYR A 53 -11.57 -17.12 6.19
CA TYR A 53 -10.19 -17.57 6.45
C TYR A 53 -9.21 -17.09 5.39
N LEU A 54 -9.63 -17.02 4.13
CA LEU A 54 -8.81 -16.45 3.05
C LEU A 54 -8.56 -14.96 3.27
N VAL A 55 -9.62 -14.21 3.58
CA VAL A 55 -9.51 -12.77 3.87
C VAL A 55 -8.67 -12.54 5.12
N PHE A 56 -8.88 -13.32 6.18
CA PHE A 56 -8.07 -13.20 7.39
C PHE A 56 -6.61 -13.58 7.16
N ASN A 57 -6.34 -14.61 6.37
CA ASN A 57 -4.98 -14.95 5.96
C ASN A 57 -4.31 -13.78 5.23
N ALA A 58 -5.01 -13.08 4.34
CA ALA A 58 -4.46 -11.89 3.68
C ALA A 58 -4.09 -10.79 4.70
N ASN A 59 -4.98 -10.50 5.65
CA ASN A 59 -4.71 -9.54 6.74
C ASN A 59 -3.53 -9.99 7.62
N LEU A 60 -3.42 -11.29 7.90
CA LEU A 60 -2.33 -11.86 8.70
C LEU A 60 -0.98 -11.76 7.97
N GLN A 61 -0.96 -12.00 6.67
CA GLN A 61 0.24 -11.84 5.85
C GLN A 61 0.70 -10.39 5.80
N GLU A 62 -0.22 -9.45 5.58
CA GLU A 62 0.11 -8.01 5.63
C GLU A 62 0.67 -7.61 7.01
N PHE A 63 0.04 -8.06 8.09
CA PHE A 63 0.53 -7.84 9.45
C PHE A 63 1.96 -8.35 9.62
N ALA A 64 2.23 -9.60 9.24
CA ALA A 64 3.55 -10.23 9.40
C ALA A 64 4.63 -9.47 8.63
N GLN A 65 4.33 -9.09 7.39
CA GLN A 65 5.20 -8.33 6.52
C GLN A 65 5.54 -6.95 7.10
N ARG A 66 4.53 -6.19 7.53
CA ARG A 66 4.72 -4.86 8.11
C ARG A 66 5.49 -4.91 9.43
N VAL A 67 5.23 -5.92 10.26
CA VAL A 67 6.03 -6.17 11.49
C VAL A 67 7.48 -6.43 11.13
N ASN A 68 7.76 -7.27 10.13
CA ASN A 68 9.12 -7.55 9.68
C ASN A 68 9.83 -6.27 9.22
N TYR A 69 9.16 -5.45 8.42
CA TYR A 69 9.71 -4.16 7.97
C TYR A 69 10.04 -3.22 9.14
N ILE A 70 9.14 -3.08 10.12
CA ILE A 70 9.37 -2.27 11.32
C ILE A 70 10.58 -2.80 12.10
N CYS A 71 10.67 -4.12 12.30
CA CYS A 71 11.81 -4.74 12.98
C CYS A 71 13.13 -4.48 12.23
N ASN A 72 13.13 -4.54 10.90
CA ASN A 72 14.31 -4.25 10.09
C ASN A 72 14.72 -2.77 10.19
N LEU A 73 13.75 -1.84 10.17
CA LEU A 73 14.02 -0.42 10.39
C LEU A 73 14.63 -0.15 11.77
N GLN A 74 14.09 -0.79 12.81
CA GLN A 74 14.61 -0.68 14.17
C GLN A 74 16.02 -1.27 14.29
N THR A 75 16.24 -2.46 13.72
CA THR A 75 17.55 -3.12 13.67
C THR A 75 18.58 -2.28 12.94
N GLY A 76 18.18 -1.62 11.84
CA GLY A 76 19.01 -0.67 11.10
C GLY A 76 19.15 0.72 11.75
N GLY A 77 18.62 0.92 12.96
CA GLY A 77 18.72 2.17 13.72
C GLY A 77 17.91 3.34 13.14
N LYS A 78 16.98 3.09 12.20
CA LYS A 78 16.15 4.12 11.55
C LYS A 78 15.02 4.61 12.44
N ILE A 79 14.53 3.76 13.34
CA ILE A 79 13.52 4.08 14.34
C ILE A 79 13.94 3.55 15.72
N SER A 80 13.45 4.17 16.78
CA SER A 80 13.74 3.73 18.14
C SER A 80 12.96 2.45 18.49
N PRO A 81 13.43 1.65 19.48
CA PRO A 81 12.67 0.51 19.99
C PRO A 81 11.26 0.87 20.47
N GLN A 82 11.10 2.04 21.09
CA GLN A 82 9.80 2.52 21.57
C GLN A 82 8.85 2.85 20.41
N GLU A 83 9.37 3.44 19.34
CA GLU A 83 8.59 3.74 18.14
C GLU A 83 8.17 2.45 17.42
N ALA A 84 9.10 1.51 17.25
CA ALA A 84 8.81 0.18 16.70
C ALA A 84 7.70 -0.53 17.49
N TYR A 85 7.79 -0.54 18.82
CA TYR A 85 6.77 -1.14 19.69
C TYR A 85 5.38 -0.49 19.49
N LYS A 86 5.31 0.84 19.44
CA LYS A 86 4.04 1.56 19.22
C LYS A 86 3.42 1.20 17.88
N GLN A 87 4.22 1.15 16.81
CA GLN A 87 3.74 0.81 15.47
C GLN A 87 3.24 -0.64 15.41
N ILE A 88 4.01 -1.61 15.94
CA ILE A 88 3.59 -3.02 16.00
C ILE A 88 2.30 -3.18 16.81
N HIS A 89 2.18 -2.47 17.94
CA HIS A 89 0.96 -2.50 18.75
C HIS A 89 -0.25 -1.94 18.01
N SER A 90 -0.07 -0.90 17.18
CA SER A 90 -1.12 -0.39 16.30
C SER A 90 -1.56 -1.43 15.27
N LEU A 91 -0.60 -2.08 14.60
CA LEU A 91 -0.88 -3.17 13.64
C LEU A 91 -1.63 -4.32 14.31
N TRP A 92 -1.26 -4.69 15.54
CA TRP A 92 -1.96 -5.73 16.29
C TRP A 92 -3.42 -5.37 16.57
N LYS A 93 -3.71 -4.10 16.90
CA LYS A 93 -5.10 -3.64 17.07
C LYS A 93 -5.90 -3.77 15.77
N GLN A 94 -5.30 -3.42 14.63
CA GLN A 94 -5.95 -3.55 13.32
C GLN A 94 -6.24 -5.03 12.99
N LEU A 95 -5.26 -5.92 13.19
CA LEU A 95 -5.46 -7.36 12.97
C LEU A 95 -6.56 -7.94 13.87
N LYS A 96 -6.61 -7.55 15.14
CA LYS A 96 -7.70 -7.94 16.06
C LYS A 96 -9.07 -7.46 15.58
N GLN A 97 -9.15 -6.23 15.07
CA GLN A 97 -10.39 -5.70 14.52
C GLN A 97 -10.83 -6.49 13.28
N ALA A 98 -9.91 -6.80 12.37
CA ALA A 98 -10.19 -7.62 11.19
C ALA A 98 -10.68 -9.02 11.59
N LYS A 99 -10.04 -9.68 12.58
CA LYS A 99 -10.51 -10.96 13.12
C LYS A 99 -11.96 -10.87 13.59
N LYS A 100 -12.29 -9.83 14.37
CA LYS A 100 -13.64 -9.62 14.90
C LYS A 100 -14.67 -9.38 13.81
N GLN A 101 -14.33 -8.60 12.78
CA GLN A 101 -15.24 -8.30 11.67
C GLN A 101 -15.53 -9.52 10.79
N LEU A 102 -14.61 -10.49 10.75
CA LEU A 102 -14.75 -11.73 10.00
C LEU A 102 -15.36 -12.86 10.82
N GLU A 103 -15.71 -12.61 12.09
CA GLU A 103 -16.34 -13.58 13.00
C GLU A 103 -15.57 -14.92 13.12
N ILE A 104 -14.24 -14.83 13.07
CA ILE A 104 -13.35 -15.98 13.23
C ILE A 104 -13.06 -16.19 14.71
N GLU A 105 -13.26 -17.41 15.21
CA GLU A 105 -13.05 -17.81 16.62
C GLU A 105 -11.57 -17.73 17.07
#